data_AF-A0A2T7G2A0-F1
#
_entry.id   AF-A0A2T7G2A0-F1
#
_cell.length_a   1.000
_cell.length_b   1.000
_cell.length_c   1.000
_cell.angle_alpha   90.00
_cell.angle_beta   90.00
_cell.angle_gamma   90.00
#
_symmetry.space_group_name_H-M   'P 1'
#
loop_
_entity.id
_entity.type
_entity.pdbx_description
1 polymer ?
#
loop_
_entity_poly.entity_id
_entity_poly.type
_entity_poly.pdbx_seq_one_letter_code
_entity_poly.pdbx_strand_id
1 'polypeptide(L)' 'MARERLEIRPPVRVLRSGSHLILYRIEVGWLEVLRIVHARQNWTAYINE' A
#
# COMPACT_ATOMS: atom_id res chain seq x y z
N MET A 1 -8.40 8.16 -7.90
CA MET A 1 -7.78 7.91 -6.57
C MET A 1 -7.70 6.41 -6.33
N ALA A 2 -6.67 5.88 -5.66
CA ALA A 2 -6.48 4.42 -5.51
C ALA A 2 -7.57 3.78 -4.62
N ARG A 3 -8.05 2.60 -5.01
CA ARG A 3 -9.04 1.81 -4.25
C ARG A 3 -8.44 1.31 -2.94
N GLU A 4 -9.23 1.40 -1.88
CA GLU A 4 -8.91 0.79 -0.58
C GLU A 4 -9.11 -0.72 -0.63
N ARG A 5 -8.11 -1.44 -0.14
CA ARG A 5 -8.04 -2.90 -0.11
C ARG A 5 -8.28 -3.36 1.32
N LEU A 6 -9.52 -3.77 1.58
CA LEU A 6 -9.96 -4.27 2.89
C LEU A 6 -9.51 -5.72 3.14
N GLU A 7 -9.09 -6.42 2.08
CA GLU A 7 -8.53 -7.77 2.15
C GLU A 7 -7.15 -7.83 2.83
N ILE A 8 -6.57 -6.66 3.13
CA ILE A 8 -5.25 -6.48 3.74
C ILE A 8 -5.45 -5.83 5.11
N ARG A 9 -4.69 -6.27 6.13
CA ARG A 9 -4.77 -5.70 7.48
C ARG A 9 -3.43 -5.10 7.91
N PRO A 10 -3.37 -3.80 8.24
CA PRO A 10 -4.45 -2.82 8.18
C PRO A 10 -4.91 -2.57 6.71
N PRO A 11 -6.15 -2.10 6.47
CA PRO A 11 -6.61 -1.76 5.12
C PRO A 11 -5.67 -0.75 4.46
N VAL A 12 -5.28 -1.00 3.21
CA VAL A 12 -4.32 -0.14 2.50
C VAL A 12 -4.83 0.30 1.14
N ARG A 13 -4.26 1.37 0.61
CA ARG A 13 -4.34 1.78 -0.79
C ARG A 13 -3.00 1.55 -1.45
N VAL A 14 -3.02 1.25 -2.74
CA VAL A 14 -1.80 0.98 -3.52
C VAL A 14 -1.69 1.98 -4.66
N LEU A 15 -0.63 2.79 -4.64
CA LEU A 15 -0.27 3.69 -5.74
C LEU A 15 0.92 3.10 -6.50
N ARG A 16 0.79 3.00 -7.82
CA ARG A 16 1.92 2.62 -8.68
C ARG A 16 2.72 3.86 -9.07
N SER A 17 4.02 3.82 -8.86
CA SER A 17 4.97 4.86 -9.29
C SER A 17 6.17 4.21 -9.96
N GLY A 18 6.21 4.25 -11.29
CA GLY A 18 7.20 3.53 -12.09
C GLY A 18 7.24 2.04 -11.75
N SER A 19 8.42 1.55 -11.36
CA SER A 19 8.64 0.15 -10.97
C SER A 19 8.29 -0.15 -9.51
N HIS A 20 7.74 0.80 -8.76
CA HIS A 20 7.44 0.65 -7.34
C HIS A 20 5.93 0.74 -7.05
N LEU A 21 5.53 0.13 -5.94
CA LEU A 21 4.23 0.23 -5.32
C LEU A 21 4.38 0.93 -3.97
N ILE A 22 3.56 1.95 -3.76
CA ILE A 22 3.48 2.70 -2.52
C ILE A 22 2.21 2.26 -1.83
N LEU A 23 2.35 1.66 -0.65
CA LEU A 23 1.26 1.20 0.18
C LEU A 23 1.01 2.25 1.24
N TYR A 24 -0.20 2.79 1.28
CA TYR A 24 -0.51 3.90 2.16
C TYR A 24 -1.94 3.85 2.69
N ARG A 25 -2.18 4.59 3.76
CA ARG A 25 -3.50 4.84 4.35
C ARG A 25 -3.81 6.33 4.34
N ILE A 26 -5.09 6.64 4.31
CA ILE A 26 -5.56 8.02 4.48
C ILE A 26 -5.96 8.16 5.93
N GLU A 27 -5.27 9.04 6.65
CA GLU A 27 -5.60 9.44 8.00
C GLU A 27 -6.13 10.88 7.99
N VAL A 28 -6.65 11.35 9.13
CA VAL A 28 -7.21 12.70 9.23
C VAL A 28 -6.10 13.74 9.11
N GLY A 29 -5.92 14.29 7.90
CA GLY A 29 -4.97 15.37 7.62
C GLY A 29 -3.62 14.91 7.07
N TRP A 30 -3.36 13.61 6.91
CA TRP A 30 -2.14 13.11 6.27
C TRP A 30 -2.33 11.75 5.59
N LEU A 31 -1.33 11.36 4.80
CA LEU A 31 -1.19 10.00 4.28
C LEU A 31 -0.11 9.28 5.07
N GLU A 32 -0.46 8.12 5.63
CA GLU A 32 0.52 7.25 6.29
C GLU A 32 1.08 6.27 5.26
N VAL A 33 2.35 6.41 4.88
CA VAL A 33 3.03 5.47 3.99
C VAL A 33 3.57 4.31 4.82
N LEU A 34 3.04 3.12 4.58
CA LEU A 34 3.40 1.92 5.33
C LEU A 34 4.63 1.23 4.74
N ARG A 35 4.68 1.11 3.42
CA ARG A 35 5.74 0.41 2.68
C ARG A 35 5.90 0.96 1.27
N ILE A 36 7.12 0.86 0.75
CA ILE A 36 7.45 1.01 -0.67
C ILE A 36 8.14 -0.26 -1.11
N VAL A 37 7.62 -0.91 -2.12
CA VAL A 37 8.11 -2.21 -2.61
C VAL A 37 8.23 -2.20 -4.12
N HIS A 38 9.08 -3.05 -4.66
CA HIS A 38 9.19 -3.19 -6.11
C HIS A 38 7.96 -3.93 -6.66
N ALA A 39 7.41 -3.48 -7.78
CA ALA A 39 6.15 -4.01 -8.34
C ALA A 39 6.23 -5.48 -8.82
N ARG A 40 7.44 -6.03 -8.92
CA ARG A 40 7.68 -7.46 -9.21
C ARG A 40 7.72 -8.34 -7.96
N GLN A 41 7.83 -7.76 -6.77
CA GLN A 41 7.76 -8.51 -5.53
C GLN A 41 6.31 -8.90 -5.24
N ASN A 42 6.10 -10.06 -4.60
CA ASN A 42 4.80 -10.45 -4.06
C ASN A 42 4.48 -9.57 -2.84
N TRP A 43 4.12 -8.32 -3.08
CA TRP A 43 3.95 -7.30 -2.06
C TRP A 43 2.85 -7.66 -1.04
N THR A 44 1.84 -8.43 -1.46
CA THR A 44 0.77 -8.92 -0.56
C THR A 44 1.29 -9.84 0.54
N ALA A 45 2.43 -10.51 0.33
CA ALA A 45 3.05 -11.34 1.36
C ALA A 45 3.64 -10.52 2.54
N TYR A 46 4.03 -9.27 2.30
CA TYR A 46 4.76 -8.44 3.27
C TYR A 46 3.87 -7.59 4.18
N ILE A 47 2.54 -7.72 4.09
CA ILE A 47 1.61 -6.92 4.90
C ILE A 47 0.94 -7.74 6.01
N ASN A 48 1.03 -9.07 5.96
CA ASN A 48 0.42 -9.95 6.97
C ASN A 48 1.45 -10.48 8.00
N GLU A 49 2.65 -9.92 8.05
CA GLU A 49 3.72 -10.24 9.00
C GLU A 49 3.92 -9.07 9.97
#